data_AF-A0A2K6WCT5-F1
#
_entry.id   AF-A0A2K6WCT5-F1
#
_cell.length_a   1.000
_cell.length_b   1.000
_cell.length_c   1.000
_cell.angle_alpha   90.00
_cell.angle_beta   90.00
_cell.angle_gamma   90.00
#
_symmetry.space_group_name_H-M   'P 1'
#
loop_
_entity.id
_entity.type
_entity.pdbx_description
1 polymer ?
#
loop_
_entity_poly.entity_id
_entity_poly.type
_entity_poly.pdbx_seq_one_letter_code
_entity_poly.pdbx_strand_id
1 'polypeptide(L)'
;MLFSILCFIYLLLQYRLYGEAVVKAAVENGASHVDISGEPAFLESMQMKYNDIAQKKGLYVVGACGWDSIPCDLGVNFLKNKFNGQLNHVETFVQINSGSAGYSTNAGTYRSLVLAFADMQTDDLDKIRRSIMPERLPRSSFRTPKRGSFWFKDEIGGWCIPFYGPDKSVVNRSQYFDYKLHNVLPVQVETFVRTKSIISAFLYFLWFAVLMIATKISFLKDFLLTHPELCSFGKFKESGPTVKQASFIYWLFGTGWAEKHSSFDEYSVKPDKKIIARCMGPDAGYITTSACVLASALSLLNDANKLPLGGVYTPVVAFKDTNIYDRLEKYGVRFEIVEELH
;
A
#
# COMPACT_ATOMS: atom_id res chain seq x y z
N MET A 1 -11.85 -29.82 3.90
CA MET A 1 -10.78 -29.24 3.07
C MET A 1 -9.63 -28.86 3.99
N LEU A 2 -8.45 -29.48 3.84
CA LEU A 2 -7.24 -28.93 4.44
C LEU A 2 -6.99 -27.58 3.76
N PHE A 3 -7.11 -26.47 4.48
CA PHE A 3 -6.73 -25.15 3.97
C PHE A 3 -5.20 -25.10 3.89
N SER A 4 -4.66 -25.49 2.74
CA SER A 4 -3.25 -25.25 2.44
C SER A 4 -3.09 -23.76 2.14
N ILE A 5 -2.38 -23.03 3.01
CA ILE A 5 -1.95 -21.66 2.72
C ILE A 5 -0.50 -21.70 2.31
N LEU A 6 -0.23 -21.17 1.13
CA LEU A 6 1.11 -20.92 0.67
C LEU A 6 1.48 -19.48 1.04
N CYS A 7 2.27 -19.31 2.10
CA CYS A 7 2.81 -18.01 2.49
C CYS A 7 4.24 -17.92 1.95
N PHE A 8 4.41 -17.23 0.83
CA PHE A 8 5.73 -17.03 0.21
C PHE A 8 6.27 -15.65 0.56
N ILE A 9 7.23 -15.60 1.47
CA ILE A 9 8.12 -14.44 1.63
C ILE A 9 9.26 -14.66 0.63
N TYR A 10 9.15 -14.09 -0.57
CA TYR A 10 10.29 -14.14 -1.47
C TYR A 10 11.47 -13.37 -0.85
N LEU A 11 12.60 -14.06 -0.69
CA LEU A 11 13.90 -13.42 -0.47
C LEU A 11 14.31 -12.54 -1.66
N LEU A 12 13.73 -12.81 -2.84
CA LEU A 12 13.89 -12.02 -4.06
C LEU A 12 12.64 -11.17 -4.26
N LEU A 13 12.65 -9.90 -3.83
CA LEU A 13 11.51 -8.95 -3.92
C LEU A 13 11.00 -8.66 -5.36
N GLN A 14 11.44 -9.41 -6.39
CA GLN A 14 11.11 -9.23 -7.81
C GLN A 14 9.88 -10.06 -8.23
N TYR A 15 8.72 -9.77 -7.66
CA TYR A 15 7.49 -10.55 -7.91
C TYR A 15 7.04 -10.47 -9.35
N ARG A 16 7.25 -9.34 -10.03
CA ARG A 16 6.91 -9.24 -11.45
C ARG A 16 7.64 -10.22 -12.36
N LEU A 17 8.80 -10.72 -11.94
CA LEU A 17 9.58 -11.70 -12.72
C LEU A 17 9.19 -13.14 -12.37
N TYR A 18 8.94 -13.43 -11.09
CA TYR A 18 8.86 -14.80 -10.60
C TYR A 18 7.57 -15.14 -9.84
N GLY A 19 6.84 -14.13 -9.38
CA GLY A 19 5.68 -14.28 -8.48
C GLY A 19 4.49 -14.98 -9.13
N GLU A 20 4.30 -14.81 -10.44
CA GLU A 20 3.14 -15.40 -11.14
C GLU A 20 3.18 -16.92 -11.10
N ALA A 21 4.35 -17.54 -11.24
CA ALA A 21 4.47 -19.00 -11.20
C ALA A 21 4.00 -19.57 -9.85
N VAL A 22 4.23 -18.84 -8.75
CA VAL A 22 3.79 -19.24 -7.41
C VAL A 22 2.30 -19.01 -7.21
N VAL A 23 1.75 -17.87 -7.64
CA VAL A 23 0.30 -17.62 -7.60
C VAL A 23 -0.44 -18.69 -8.40
N LYS A 24 0.03 -18.96 -9.61
CA LYS A 24 -0.50 -20.00 -10.48
C LYS A 24 -0.48 -21.36 -9.80
N ALA A 25 0.68 -21.78 -9.27
CA ALA A 25 0.81 -23.06 -8.59
C ALA A 25 -0.13 -23.17 -7.38
N ALA A 26 -0.25 -22.12 -6.56
CA ALA A 26 -1.16 -22.11 -5.42
C ALA A 26 -2.61 -22.31 -5.87
N VAL A 27 -3.08 -21.50 -6.82
CA VAL A 27 -4.46 -21.53 -7.31
C VAL A 27 -4.78 -22.84 -8.03
N GLU A 28 -3.86 -23.37 -8.84
CA GLU A 28 -4.05 -24.65 -9.54
C GLU A 28 -4.17 -25.81 -8.56
N ASN A 29 -3.38 -25.80 -7.47
CA ASN A 29 -3.36 -26.85 -6.45
C ASN A 29 -4.38 -26.65 -5.31
N GLY A 30 -5.26 -25.66 -5.39
CA GLY A 30 -6.32 -25.48 -4.38
C GLY A 30 -5.84 -24.82 -3.09
N ALA A 31 -4.74 -24.06 -3.13
CA ALA A 31 -4.19 -23.34 -2.01
C ALA A 31 -4.48 -21.84 -2.10
N SER A 32 -4.76 -21.21 -0.95
CA SER A 32 -4.79 -19.75 -0.86
C SER A 32 -3.38 -19.19 -0.75
N HIS A 33 -3.16 -17.96 -1.22
CA HIS A 33 -1.85 -17.33 -1.34
C HIS A 33 -1.87 -15.94 -0.72
N VAL A 34 -0.83 -15.64 0.06
CA VAL A 34 -0.53 -14.28 0.52
C VAL A 34 0.91 -13.94 0.17
N ASP A 35 1.15 -12.69 -0.25
CA ASP A 35 2.49 -12.19 -0.49
C ASP A 35 2.66 -10.73 -0.05
N ILE A 36 3.92 -10.30 0.01
CA ILE A 36 4.32 -8.94 0.38
C ILE A 36 4.70 -8.12 -0.86
N SER A 37 4.15 -8.45 -2.04
CA SER A 37 4.49 -7.76 -3.29
C SER A 37 4.04 -6.30 -3.26
N GLY A 38 4.86 -5.44 -3.84
CA GLY A 38 4.66 -3.99 -3.86
C GLY A 38 4.61 -3.40 -5.27
N GLU A 39 4.49 -4.23 -6.31
CA GLU A 39 4.43 -3.76 -7.69
C GLU A 39 2.98 -3.74 -8.20
N PRO A 40 2.38 -2.55 -8.47
CA PRO A 40 1.00 -2.45 -8.95
C PRO A 40 0.71 -3.28 -10.19
N ALA A 41 1.63 -3.33 -11.16
CA ALA A 41 1.47 -4.14 -12.37
C ALA A 41 1.36 -5.65 -12.06
N PHE A 42 2.17 -6.15 -11.11
CA PHE A 42 2.07 -7.52 -10.65
C PHE A 42 0.72 -7.76 -9.96
N LEU A 43 0.41 -6.97 -8.92
CA LEU A 43 -0.82 -7.10 -8.12
C LEU A 43 -2.09 -7.07 -8.98
N GLU A 44 -2.19 -6.13 -9.91
CA GLU A 44 -3.36 -5.94 -10.77
C GLU A 44 -3.44 -7.01 -11.86
N SER A 45 -2.30 -7.47 -12.39
CA SER A 45 -2.29 -8.58 -13.35
C SER A 45 -2.69 -9.91 -12.69
N MET A 46 -2.32 -10.15 -11.42
CA MET A 46 -2.75 -11.33 -10.68
C MET A 46 -4.27 -11.34 -10.49
N GLN A 47 -4.86 -10.17 -10.21
CA GLN A 47 -6.33 -10.04 -10.16
C GLN A 47 -6.96 -10.36 -11.51
N MET A 48 -6.46 -9.74 -12.59
CA MET A 48 -7.01 -9.95 -13.93
C MET A 48 -6.97 -11.42 -14.36
N LYS A 49 -5.89 -12.14 -14.03
CA LYS A 49 -5.67 -13.52 -14.49
C LYS A 49 -6.31 -14.58 -13.61
N TYR A 50 -6.33 -14.38 -12.28
CA TYR A 50 -6.66 -15.45 -11.33
C TYR A 50 -7.93 -15.22 -10.52
N ASN A 51 -8.62 -14.07 -10.64
CA ASN A 51 -9.82 -13.79 -9.84
C ASN A 51 -10.91 -14.85 -10.04
N ASP A 52 -11.26 -15.19 -11.28
CA ASP A 52 -12.38 -16.08 -11.58
C ASP A 52 -12.13 -17.51 -11.09
N ILE A 53 -10.90 -18.02 -11.26
CA ILE A 53 -10.52 -19.35 -10.79
C ILE A 53 -10.41 -19.39 -9.25
N ALA A 54 -9.90 -18.35 -8.62
CA ALA A 54 -9.86 -18.24 -7.16
C ALA A 54 -11.28 -18.21 -6.59
N GLN A 55 -12.17 -17.42 -7.17
CA GLN A 55 -13.58 -17.37 -6.81
C GLN A 55 -14.29 -18.72 -6.98
N LYS A 56 -14.13 -19.36 -8.13
CA LYS A 56 -14.73 -20.67 -8.41
C LYS A 56 -14.27 -21.76 -7.45
N LYS A 57 -13.01 -21.71 -7.00
CA LYS A 57 -12.43 -22.69 -6.07
C LYS A 57 -12.60 -22.30 -4.59
N GLY A 58 -13.16 -21.13 -4.29
CA GLY A 58 -13.23 -20.62 -2.91
C GLY A 58 -11.86 -20.34 -2.29
N LEU A 59 -10.90 -19.90 -3.11
CA LEU A 59 -9.53 -19.56 -2.69
C LEU A 59 -9.36 -18.04 -2.59
N TYR A 60 -8.34 -17.64 -1.82
CA TYR A 60 -7.98 -16.26 -1.63
C TYR A 60 -6.55 -16.02 -2.13
N VAL A 61 -6.38 -15.04 -3.01
CA VAL A 61 -5.07 -14.52 -3.41
C VAL A 61 -5.00 -13.07 -2.93
N VAL A 62 -4.17 -12.79 -1.93
CA VAL A 62 -4.09 -11.46 -1.32
C VAL A 62 -2.65 -10.96 -1.42
N GLY A 63 -2.45 -9.98 -2.30
CA GLY A 63 -1.16 -9.32 -2.45
C GLY A 63 -1.02 -8.09 -1.56
N ALA A 64 0.19 -7.55 -1.45
CA ALA A 64 0.52 -6.37 -0.65
C ALA A 64 0.26 -6.54 0.87
N CYS A 65 0.40 -7.77 1.38
CA CYS A 65 0.30 -8.13 2.81
C CYS A 65 1.56 -7.78 3.62
N GLY A 66 2.42 -6.88 3.13
CA GLY A 66 3.58 -6.36 3.86
C GLY A 66 3.30 -5.00 4.50
N TRP A 67 4.35 -4.32 5.00
CA TRP A 67 4.23 -2.91 5.39
C TRP A 67 3.83 -2.03 4.21
N ASP A 68 4.21 -2.41 2.99
CA ASP A 68 3.67 -1.85 1.76
C ASP A 68 2.62 -2.85 1.25
N SER A 69 1.35 -2.78 1.65
CA SER A 69 0.57 -1.56 1.93
C SER A 69 -0.33 -1.63 3.17
N ILE A 70 -0.18 -2.62 4.06
CA ILE A 70 -1.14 -2.84 5.18
C ILE A 70 -1.41 -1.59 6.04
N PRO A 71 -0.41 -0.85 6.55
CA PRO A 71 -0.62 0.36 7.33
C PRO A 71 -1.41 1.44 6.59
N CYS A 72 -1.25 1.57 5.27
CA CYS A 72 -2.02 2.51 4.47
C CYS A 72 -3.43 1.99 4.18
N ASP A 73 -3.55 0.77 3.65
CA ASP A 73 -4.82 0.19 3.20
C ASP A 73 -5.78 -0.05 4.36
N LEU A 74 -5.32 -0.76 5.41
CA LEU A 74 -6.11 -0.93 6.64
C LEU A 74 -6.26 0.38 7.41
N GLY A 75 -5.30 1.31 7.30
CA GLY A 75 -5.37 2.61 7.96
C GLY A 75 -6.48 3.48 7.41
N VAL A 76 -6.63 3.55 6.07
CA VAL A 76 -7.73 4.29 5.44
C VAL A 76 -9.08 3.72 5.86
N ASN A 77 -9.22 2.39 5.92
CA ASN A 77 -10.45 1.76 6.42
C ASN A 77 -10.68 2.01 7.92
N PHE A 78 -9.64 1.93 8.74
CA PHE A 78 -9.73 2.27 10.16
C PHE A 78 -10.24 3.71 10.34
N LEU A 79 -9.69 4.66 9.59
CA LEU A 79 -10.10 6.05 9.63
C LEU A 79 -11.54 6.24 9.12
N LYS A 80 -11.94 5.59 8.01
CA LYS A 80 -13.34 5.56 7.52
C LYS A 80 -14.32 5.10 8.60
N ASN A 81 -13.98 4.04 9.33
CA ASN A 81 -14.85 3.46 10.35
C ASN A 81 -14.96 4.33 11.61
N LYS A 82 -13.94 5.15 11.90
CA LYS A 82 -13.95 6.08 13.03
C LYS A 82 -14.48 7.47 12.68
N PHE A 83 -14.61 7.79 11.39
CA PHE A 83 -15.13 9.08 10.95
C PHE A 83 -16.66 9.12 11.01
N ASN A 84 -17.21 9.83 12.00
CA ASN A 84 -18.66 10.04 12.09
C ASN A 84 -19.13 11.06 11.04
N GLY A 85 -19.48 10.58 9.85
CA GLY A 85 -19.91 11.38 8.71
C GLY A 85 -19.49 10.75 7.37
N GLN A 86 -19.27 11.58 6.35
CA GLN A 86 -18.76 11.12 5.05
C GLN A 86 -17.34 11.62 4.82
N LEU A 87 -16.41 10.68 4.75
CA LEU A 87 -15.03 10.99 4.43
C LEU A 87 -14.90 11.30 2.93
N ASN A 88 -14.30 12.46 2.58
CA ASN A 88 -14.07 12.86 1.20
C ASN A 88 -12.69 12.40 0.71
N HIS A 89 -11.66 12.67 1.51
CA HIS A 89 -10.30 12.34 1.16
C HIS A 89 -9.41 12.08 2.38
N VAL A 90 -8.30 11.39 2.11
CA VAL A 90 -7.22 11.12 3.06
C VAL A 90 -5.88 11.48 2.44
N GLU A 91 -5.08 12.23 3.17
CA GLU A 91 -3.65 12.38 2.90
C GLU A 91 -2.86 11.51 3.87
N THR A 92 -2.03 10.59 3.36
CA THR A 92 -1.22 9.68 4.17
C THR A 92 0.25 10.06 4.13
N PHE A 93 0.96 9.89 5.25
CA PHE A 93 2.37 10.29 5.37
C PHE A 93 3.19 9.22 6.06
N VAL A 94 4.17 8.69 5.34
CA VAL A 94 5.20 7.81 5.87
C VAL A 94 6.24 8.62 6.62
N GLN A 95 6.41 8.37 7.91
CA GLN A 95 7.52 8.87 8.71
C GLN A 95 8.36 7.70 9.21
N ILE A 96 9.57 7.58 8.71
CA ILE A 96 10.57 6.64 9.22
C ILE A 96 11.40 7.31 10.31
N ASN A 97 11.50 6.67 11.46
CA ASN A 97 12.39 7.06 12.55
C ASN A 97 13.54 6.05 12.61
N SER A 98 14.77 6.54 12.78
CA SER A 98 15.96 5.71 12.86
C SER A 98 16.90 6.21 13.94
N GLY A 99 17.61 5.29 14.58
CA GLY A 99 18.71 5.62 15.49
C GLY A 99 19.94 6.16 14.77
N SER A 100 21.05 6.25 15.51
CA SER A 100 22.33 6.76 15.00
C SER A 100 22.92 5.93 13.86
N ALA A 101 22.54 4.65 13.75
CA ALA A 101 22.91 3.77 12.64
C ALA A 101 22.20 4.10 11.31
N GLY A 102 21.23 5.03 11.34
CA GLY A 102 20.39 5.36 10.19
C GLY A 102 19.42 4.24 9.82
N TYR A 103 18.77 4.40 8.67
CA TYR A 103 17.90 3.38 8.09
C TYR A 103 18.29 3.15 6.63
N SER A 104 18.47 1.87 6.29
CA SER A 104 18.60 1.39 4.92
C SER A 104 17.41 0.48 4.60
N THR A 105 17.19 0.19 3.33
CA THR A 105 16.14 -0.70 2.81
C THR A 105 16.79 -1.86 2.06
N ASN A 106 16.04 -2.92 1.75
CA ASN A 106 16.56 -4.07 1.01
C ASN A 106 16.78 -3.76 -0.48
N ALA A 107 17.89 -4.22 -1.05
CA ALA A 107 18.23 -4.06 -2.47
C ALA A 107 17.18 -4.60 -3.45
N GLY A 108 16.43 -5.63 -3.07
CA GLY A 108 15.31 -6.13 -3.85
C GLY A 108 14.22 -5.07 -4.05
N THR A 109 13.91 -4.22 -3.06
CA THR A 109 12.97 -3.09 -3.20
C THR A 109 13.47 -2.12 -4.26
N TYR A 110 14.78 -1.85 -4.27
CA TYR A 110 15.39 -0.99 -5.29
C TYR A 110 15.26 -1.60 -6.69
N ARG A 111 15.50 -2.90 -6.84
CA ARG A 111 15.35 -3.59 -8.13
C ARG A 111 13.90 -3.56 -8.61
N SER A 112 12.92 -3.75 -7.73
CA SER A 112 11.50 -3.64 -8.08
C SER A 112 11.14 -2.23 -8.53
N LEU A 113 11.67 -1.19 -7.87
CA LEU A 113 11.52 0.20 -8.28
C LEU A 113 12.12 0.46 -9.68
N VAL A 114 13.35 0.00 -9.92
CA VAL A 114 14.03 0.15 -11.23
C VAL A 114 13.23 -0.54 -12.33
N LEU A 115 12.76 -1.76 -12.10
CA LEU A 115 11.97 -2.49 -13.08
C LEU A 115 10.59 -1.85 -13.32
N ALA A 116 9.94 -1.33 -12.27
CA ALA A 116 8.68 -0.61 -12.42
C ALA A 116 8.85 0.65 -13.28
N PHE A 117 9.94 1.40 -13.12
CA PHE A 117 10.23 2.55 -13.97
C PHE A 117 10.61 2.17 -15.39
N ALA A 118 11.44 1.14 -15.56
CA ALA A 118 11.83 0.64 -16.87
C ALA A 118 10.59 0.27 -17.71
N ASP A 119 9.66 -0.47 -17.11
CA ASP A 119 8.57 -1.13 -17.81
C ASP A 119 7.22 -0.38 -17.67
N MET A 120 7.21 0.80 -17.05
CA MET A 120 6.00 1.62 -16.85
C MET A 120 5.15 1.84 -18.11
N GLN A 121 5.78 1.90 -19.29
CA GLN A 121 5.10 2.11 -20.58
C GLN A 121 4.64 0.80 -21.24
N THR A 122 5.20 -0.34 -20.82
CA THR A 122 4.97 -1.66 -21.41
C THR A 122 4.14 -2.58 -20.53
N ASP A 123 3.96 -2.24 -19.25
CA ASP A 123 3.16 -3.01 -18.28
C ASP A 123 1.64 -3.02 -18.59
N ASP A 124 1.17 -2.26 -19.59
CA ASP A 124 -0.24 -2.20 -20.00
C ASP A 124 -1.21 -1.92 -18.84
N LEU A 125 -0.75 -1.20 -17.80
CA LEU A 125 -1.48 -1.05 -16.54
C LEU A 125 -2.87 -0.43 -16.74
N ASP A 126 -3.01 0.51 -17.67
CA ASP A 126 -4.29 1.10 -18.03
C ASP A 126 -5.28 0.09 -18.62
N LYS A 127 -4.80 -0.87 -19.41
CA LYS A 127 -5.62 -1.95 -19.96
C LYS A 127 -6.05 -2.92 -18.86
N ILE A 128 -5.12 -3.28 -17.97
CA ILE A 128 -5.40 -4.14 -16.81
C ILE A 128 -6.48 -3.47 -15.94
N ARG A 129 -6.32 -2.18 -15.59
CA ARG A 129 -7.28 -1.42 -14.80
C ARG A 129 -8.66 -1.35 -15.41
N ARG A 130 -8.77 -1.16 -16.73
CA ARG A 130 -10.05 -1.22 -17.44
C ARG A 130 -10.70 -2.61 -17.37
N SER A 131 -9.90 -3.68 -17.27
CA SER A 131 -10.41 -5.04 -17.13
C SER A 131 -10.89 -5.34 -15.71
N ILE A 132 -10.13 -4.95 -14.68
CA ILE A 132 -10.43 -5.29 -13.28
C ILE A 132 -11.34 -4.27 -12.59
N MET A 133 -11.40 -3.04 -13.12
CA MET A 133 -12.24 -1.94 -12.63
C MET A 133 -12.91 -1.23 -13.83
N PRO A 134 -13.81 -1.92 -14.58
CA PRO A 134 -14.40 -1.39 -15.81
C PRO A 134 -15.30 -0.18 -15.59
N GLU A 135 -15.89 -0.08 -14.40
CA GLU A 135 -16.82 0.99 -14.04
C GLU A 135 -16.10 2.17 -13.39
N ARG A 136 -16.58 3.39 -13.67
CA ARG A 136 -16.05 4.58 -13.03
C ARG A 136 -16.64 4.72 -11.64
N LEU A 137 -15.77 4.86 -10.64
CA LEU A 137 -16.17 5.25 -9.30
C LEU A 137 -16.75 6.68 -9.30
N PRO A 138 -17.82 6.94 -8.51
CA PRO A 138 -18.28 8.30 -8.30
C PRO A 138 -17.18 9.11 -7.63
N ARG A 139 -17.11 10.40 -7.95
CA ARG A 139 -16.07 11.30 -7.45
C ARG A 139 -16.71 12.56 -6.94
N SER A 140 -16.32 12.95 -5.73
CA SER A 140 -16.62 14.27 -5.20
C SER A 140 -16.12 15.38 -6.12
N SER A 141 -16.93 16.42 -6.28
CA SER A 141 -16.54 17.68 -6.92
C SER A 141 -15.43 18.39 -6.14
N PHE A 142 -15.36 18.16 -4.82
CA PHE A 142 -14.32 18.66 -3.92
C PHE A 142 -13.09 17.76 -3.98
N ARG A 143 -12.13 18.16 -4.81
CA ARG A 143 -10.84 17.48 -4.98
C ARG A 143 -9.97 17.56 -3.73
N THR A 144 -9.05 16.60 -3.62
CA THR A 144 -7.93 16.68 -2.68
C THR A 144 -7.14 17.98 -2.86
N PRO A 145 -6.59 18.57 -1.78
CA PRO A 145 -5.73 19.74 -1.88
C PRO A 145 -4.56 19.49 -2.84
N LYS A 146 -4.31 20.43 -3.75
CA LYS A 146 -3.12 20.36 -4.61
C LYS A 146 -1.87 20.58 -3.77
N ARG A 147 -0.91 19.66 -3.88
CA ARG A 147 0.41 19.74 -3.24
C ARG A 147 1.49 19.97 -4.28
N GLY A 148 2.52 20.73 -3.92
CA GLY A 148 3.71 20.91 -4.76
C GLY A 148 4.60 19.65 -4.77
N SER A 149 5.75 19.71 -5.44
CA SER A 149 6.70 18.58 -5.46
C SER A 149 7.35 18.31 -4.10
N PHE A 150 7.47 19.35 -3.27
CA PHE A 150 7.86 19.28 -1.86
C PHE A 150 7.23 20.44 -1.09
N TRP A 151 6.70 20.19 0.10
CA TRP A 151 6.13 21.22 0.97
C TRP A 151 6.30 20.82 2.43
N PHE A 152 6.25 21.81 3.33
CA PHE A 152 6.27 21.54 4.76
C PHE A 152 4.86 21.23 5.26
N LYS A 153 4.74 20.23 6.13
CA LYS A 153 3.51 19.89 6.85
C LYS A 153 3.72 20.11 8.34
N ASP A 154 3.05 21.13 8.86
CA ASP A 154 3.23 21.59 10.24
C ASP A 154 2.85 20.52 11.27
N GLU A 155 1.75 19.80 11.04
CA GLU A 155 1.21 18.84 12.01
C GLU A 155 2.14 17.63 12.26
N ILE A 156 3.06 17.35 11.34
CA ILE A 156 4.07 16.29 11.47
C ILE A 156 5.51 16.84 11.42
N GLY A 157 5.65 18.17 11.46
CA GLY A 157 6.91 18.90 11.49
C GLY A 157 7.93 18.45 10.46
N GLY A 158 7.58 18.37 9.18
CA GLY A 158 8.56 17.98 8.15
C GLY A 158 8.16 18.23 6.71
N TRP A 159 9.13 18.01 5.82
CA TRP A 159 8.98 18.16 4.39
C TRP A 159 8.42 16.90 3.78
N CYS A 160 7.39 17.03 2.95
CA CYS A 160 6.67 15.93 2.34
C CYS A 160 6.99 15.86 0.85
N ILE A 161 7.18 14.66 0.31
CA ILE A 161 7.31 14.37 -1.12
C ILE A 161 6.32 13.25 -1.49
N PRO A 162 5.90 13.13 -2.77
CA PRO A 162 5.08 12.02 -3.23
C PRO A 162 5.68 10.65 -2.88
N PHE A 163 4.85 9.73 -2.38
CA PHE A 163 5.21 8.33 -2.22
C PHE A 163 4.80 7.55 -3.47
N TYR A 164 5.78 6.96 -4.16
CA TYR A 164 5.58 6.21 -5.40
C TYR A 164 5.40 4.69 -5.20
N GLY A 165 5.11 4.28 -3.97
CA GLY A 165 4.78 2.88 -3.68
C GLY A 165 3.39 2.47 -4.18
N PRO A 166 3.00 1.21 -3.94
CA PRO A 166 1.73 0.63 -4.33
C PRO A 166 0.53 1.18 -3.55
N ASP A 167 0.73 1.80 -2.39
CA ASP A 167 -0.33 2.25 -1.47
C ASP A 167 -1.53 2.91 -2.15
N LYS A 168 -1.29 3.94 -2.96
CA LYS A 168 -2.36 4.63 -3.69
C LYS A 168 -3.11 3.69 -4.64
N SER A 169 -2.40 2.78 -5.30
CA SER A 169 -3.00 1.80 -6.20
C SER A 169 -3.86 0.78 -5.44
N VAL A 170 -3.33 0.27 -4.32
CA VAL A 170 -4.03 -0.71 -3.48
C VAL A 170 -5.29 -0.09 -2.88
N VAL A 171 -5.18 1.08 -2.25
CA VAL A 171 -6.35 1.77 -1.67
C VAL A 171 -7.42 2.05 -2.72
N ASN A 172 -7.04 2.46 -3.94
CA ASN A 172 -8.01 2.69 -5.03
C ASN A 172 -8.76 1.41 -5.42
N ARG A 173 -8.07 0.26 -5.48
CA ARG A 173 -8.74 -1.05 -5.70
C ARG A 173 -9.67 -1.39 -4.54
N SER A 174 -9.24 -1.13 -3.31
CA SER A 174 -10.09 -1.32 -2.13
C SER A 174 -11.35 -0.47 -2.17
N GLN A 175 -11.24 0.81 -2.57
CA GLN A 175 -12.39 1.70 -2.74
C GLN A 175 -13.33 1.21 -3.86
N TYR A 176 -12.78 0.61 -4.92
CA TYR A 176 -13.58 0.03 -5.98
C TYR A 176 -14.44 -1.13 -5.47
N PHE A 177 -13.84 -2.06 -4.72
CA PHE A 177 -14.57 -3.17 -4.11
C PHE A 177 -15.63 -2.69 -3.12
N ASP A 178 -15.29 -1.74 -2.23
CA ASP A 178 -16.23 -1.18 -1.26
C ASP A 178 -17.45 -0.55 -1.94
N TYR A 179 -17.23 0.21 -3.01
CA TYR A 179 -18.33 0.81 -3.76
C TYR A 179 -19.17 -0.25 -4.47
N LYS A 180 -18.53 -1.18 -5.19
CA LYS A 180 -19.24 -2.19 -5.99
C LYS A 180 -20.00 -3.21 -5.17
N LEU A 181 -19.48 -3.61 -4.02
CA LEU A 181 -20.06 -4.66 -3.18
C LEU A 181 -20.97 -4.10 -2.08
N HIS A 182 -20.69 -2.89 -1.59
CA HIS A 182 -21.35 -2.36 -0.40
C HIS A 182 -21.94 -0.95 -0.59
N ASN A 183 -21.89 -0.39 -1.81
CA ASN A 183 -22.36 0.96 -2.13
C ASN A 183 -21.78 2.04 -1.19
N VAL A 184 -20.54 1.84 -0.73
CA VAL A 184 -19.84 2.81 0.12
C VAL A 184 -19.13 3.82 -0.77
N LEU A 185 -19.42 5.11 -0.58
CA LEU A 185 -18.79 6.17 -1.36
C LEU A 185 -17.25 6.11 -1.21
N PRO A 186 -16.50 6.16 -2.34
CA PRO A 186 -15.06 5.98 -2.37
C PRO A 186 -14.33 7.21 -1.83
N VAL A 187 -13.23 6.95 -1.12
CA VAL A 187 -12.38 8.00 -0.55
C VAL A 187 -11.22 8.31 -1.49
N GLN A 188 -10.97 9.59 -1.76
CA GLN A 188 -9.78 10.00 -2.52
C GLN A 188 -8.55 9.88 -1.62
N VAL A 189 -7.45 9.30 -2.12
CA VAL A 189 -6.21 9.14 -1.34
C VAL A 189 -5.02 9.77 -2.03
N GLU A 190 -4.20 10.48 -1.26
CA GLU A 190 -2.88 10.96 -1.67
C GLU A 190 -1.83 10.48 -0.67
N THR A 191 -0.70 9.98 -1.17
CA THR A 191 0.30 9.26 -0.38
C THR A 191 1.64 9.96 -0.43
N PHE A 192 2.27 10.18 0.72
CA PHE A 192 3.47 11.00 0.85
C PHE A 192 4.52 10.38 1.77
N VAL A 193 5.78 10.75 1.58
CA VAL A 193 6.89 10.46 2.49
C VAL A 193 7.33 11.75 3.16
N ARG A 194 7.44 11.72 4.49
CA ARG A 194 7.97 12.81 5.29
C ARG A 194 9.47 12.65 5.52
N THR A 195 10.21 13.73 5.31
CA THR A 195 11.63 13.91 5.67
C THR A 195 11.81 15.11 6.59
N LYS A 196 12.83 15.07 7.44
CA LYS A 196 13.16 16.19 8.36
C LYS A 196 13.76 17.39 7.62
N SER A 197 14.42 17.17 6.49
CA SER A 197 15.22 18.18 5.80
C SER A 197 14.71 18.46 4.40
N ILE A 198 14.58 19.75 4.06
CA ILE A 198 14.29 20.21 2.69
C ILE A 198 15.38 19.77 1.71
N ILE A 199 16.64 19.77 2.14
CA ILE A 199 17.78 19.34 1.32
C ILE A 199 17.60 17.87 0.98
N SER A 200 17.28 17.03 1.98
CA SER A 200 17.01 15.61 1.72
C SER A 200 15.79 15.42 0.82
N ALA A 201 14.72 16.20 0.98
CA ALA A 201 13.55 16.15 0.10
C ALA A 201 13.92 16.43 -1.36
N PHE A 202 14.69 17.49 -1.58
CA PHE A 202 15.17 17.89 -2.90
C PHE A 202 16.11 16.84 -3.51
N LEU A 203 17.05 16.30 -2.73
CA LEU A 203 17.95 15.24 -3.18
C LEU A 203 17.21 13.96 -3.55
N TYR A 204 16.19 13.55 -2.77
CA TYR A 204 15.35 12.41 -3.14
C TYR A 204 14.59 12.68 -4.43
N PHE A 205 13.97 13.85 -4.58
CA PHE A 205 13.28 14.24 -5.81
C PHE A 205 14.20 14.16 -7.04
N LEU A 206 15.40 14.74 -6.95
CA LEU A 206 16.39 14.70 -8.02
C LEU A 206 16.84 13.27 -8.32
N TRP A 207 17.08 12.47 -7.28
CA TRP A 207 17.47 11.08 -7.42
C TRP A 207 16.39 10.24 -8.13
N PHE A 208 15.11 10.39 -7.75
CA PHE A 208 14.00 9.71 -8.43
C PHE A 208 13.90 10.13 -9.91
N ALA A 209 14.06 11.42 -10.21
CA ALA A 209 14.04 11.91 -11.59
C ALA A 209 15.17 11.31 -12.44
N VAL A 210 16.40 11.31 -11.91
CA VAL A 210 17.57 10.70 -12.57
C VAL A 210 17.35 9.20 -12.76
N LEU A 211 16.85 8.51 -11.72
CA LEU A 211 16.58 7.08 -11.78
C LEU A 211 15.57 6.76 -12.89
N MET A 212 14.44 7.47 -12.94
CA MET A 212 13.42 7.29 -13.98
C MET A 212 14.00 7.43 -15.40
N ILE A 213 14.82 8.46 -15.65
CA ILE A 213 15.46 8.67 -16.96
C ILE A 213 16.46 7.54 -17.26
N ALA A 214 17.32 7.20 -16.30
CA ALA A 214 18.36 6.19 -16.49
C ALA A 214 17.79 4.78 -16.75
N THR A 215 16.63 4.43 -16.18
CA THR A 215 15.98 3.13 -16.41
C THR A 215 15.56 2.89 -17.87
N LYS A 216 15.44 3.96 -18.67
CA LYS A 216 15.07 3.88 -20.10
C LYS A 216 16.24 3.56 -21.02
N ILE A 217 17.47 3.59 -20.52
CA ILE A 217 18.69 3.31 -21.27
C ILE A 217 19.19 1.93 -20.82
N SER A 218 19.25 0.95 -21.74
CA SER A 218 19.48 -0.46 -21.39
C SER A 218 20.72 -0.71 -20.56
N PHE A 219 21.89 -0.20 -20.97
CA PHE A 219 23.13 -0.41 -20.21
C PHE A 219 23.11 0.25 -18.84
N LEU A 220 22.45 1.42 -18.70
CA LEU A 220 22.27 2.07 -17.40
C LEU A 220 21.29 1.29 -16.53
N LYS A 221 20.19 0.79 -17.09
CA LYS A 221 19.25 -0.09 -16.39
C LYS A 221 19.97 -1.32 -15.82
N ASP A 222 20.80 -1.98 -16.63
CA ASP A 222 21.56 -3.15 -16.18
C ASP A 222 22.56 -2.79 -15.09
N PHE A 223 23.22 -1.63 -15.21
CA PHE A 223 24.12 -1.11 -14.17
C PHE A 223 23.38 -0.81 -12.86
N LEU A 224 22.21 -0.14 -12.92
CA LEU A 224 21.37 0.13 -11.76
C LEU A 224 20.97 -1.18 -11.06
N LEU A 225 20.49 -2.17 -11.81
CA LEU A 225 20.09 -3.48 -11.26
C LEU A 225 21.24 -4.25 -10.60
N THR A 226 22.46 -4.06 -11.09
CA THR A 226 23.65 -4.76 -10.60
C THR A 226 24.28 -4.07 -9.38
N HIS A 227 24.14 -2.75 -9.25
CA HIS A 227 24.80 -1.96 -8.20
C HIS A 227 23.83 -1.14 -7.33
N PRO A 228 22.84 -1.78 -6.67
CA PRO A 228 21.81 -1.07 -5.91
C PRO A 228 22.37 -0.18 -4.79
N GLU A 229 23.38 -0.65 -4.06
CA GLU A 229 23.97 0.11 -2.95
C GLU A 229 24.70 1.36 -3.42
N LEU A 230 25.46 1.25 -4.52
CA LEU A 230 26.16 2.39 -5.12
C LEU A 230 25.16 3.41 -5.70
N CYS A 231 24.23 2.94 -6.53
CA CYS A 231 23.28 3.79 -7.24
C CYS A 231 22.23 4.43 -6.32
N SER A 232 22.09 3.93 -5.10
CA SER A 232 21.22 4.50 -4.07
C SER A 232 21.95 5.21 -2.93
N PHE A 233 23.27 5.41 -3.06
CA PHE A 233 24.09 6.06 -2.02
C PHE A 233 23.95 5.40 -0.64
N GLY A 234 23.98 4.07 -0.61
CA GLY A 234 23.90 3.28 0.63
C GLY A 234 22.50 3.14 1.22
N LYS A 235 21.45 3.67 0.55
CA LYS A 235 20.07 3.58 1.05
C LYS A 235 19.45 2.21 0.83
N PHE A 236 19.82 1.49 -0.21
CA PHE A 236 19.34 0.14 -0.49
C PHE A 236 20.51 -0.84 -0.50
N LYS A 237 20.50 -1.81 0.41
CA LYS A 237 21.62 -2.73 0.65
C LYS A 237 21.19 -4.17 0.48
N GLU A 238 22.13 -5.01 0.02
CA GLU A 238 21.93 -6.47 -0.03
C GLU A 238 21.77 -7.06 1.38
N SER A 239 22.40 -6.44 2.39
CA SER A 239 22.24 -6.82 3.80
C SER A 239 20.83 -6.61 4.35
N GLY A 240 19.96 -5.90 3.63
CA GLY A 240 18.65 -5.51 4.12
C GLY A 240 18.66 -4.28 5.02
N PRO A 241 17.53 -3.97 5.67
CA PRO A 241 17.34 -2.76 6.44
C PRO A 241 18.07 -2.76 7.78
N THR A 242 18.40 -1.56 8.24
CA THR A 242 18.94 -1.33 9.59
C THR A 242 17.80 -1.36 10.61
N VAL A 243 17.53 -2.53 11.20
CA VAL A 243 16.41 -2.73 12.14
C VAL A 243 16.64 -2.03 13.49
N LYS A 244 17.89 -1.88 13.92
CA LYS A 244 18.23 -1.38 15.26
C LYS A 244 17.75 0.07 15.45
N GLN A 245 16.92 0.29 16.47
CA GLN A 245 16.33 1.60 16.80
C GLN A 245 15.51 2.22 15.66
N ALA A 246 14.97 1.39 14.75
CA ALA A 246 14.08 1.83 13.70
C ALA A 246 12.61 1.67 14.12
N SER A 247 11.78 2.64 13.76
CA SER A 247 10.32 2.58 13.88
C SER A 247 9.68 3.38 12.76
N PHE A 248 8.38 3.21 12.54
CA PHE A 248 7.64 4.08 11.65
C PHE A 248 6.41 4.67 12.34
N ILE A 249 5.98 5.81 11.83
CA ILE A 249 4.64 6.35 12.01
C ILE A 249 4.05 6.54 10.62
N TYR A 250 2.91 5.93 10.37
CA TYR A 250 2.11 6.14 9.17
C TYR A 250 0.94 7.02 9.55
N TRP A 251 1.01 8.30 9.24
CA TRP A 251 -0.03 9.26 9.54
C TRP A 251 -1.14 9.23 8.50
N LEU A 252 -2.39 9.42 8.92
CA LEU A 252 -3.55 9.52 8.07
C LEU A 252 -4.38 10.74 8.46
N PHE A 253 -4.49 11.70 7.55
CA PHE A 253 -5.27 12.92 7.73
C PHE A 253 -6.53 12.84 6.89
N GLY A 254 -7.66 12.61 7.54
CA GLY A 254 -8.97 12.55 6.90
C GLY A 254 -9.69 13.88 6.93
N THR A 255 -10.34 14.23 5.82
CA THR A 255 -11.24 15.40 5.74
C THR A 255 -12.55 14.99 5.09
N GLY A 256 -13.67 15.42 5.64
CA GLY A 256 -15.01 15.04 5.19
C GLY A 256 -16.09 15.97 5.73
N TRP A 257 -17.31 15.48 5.70
CA TRP A 257 -18.51 16.15 6.20
C TRP A 257 -19.05 15.46 7.43
N ALA A 258 -19.73 16.21 8.30
CA ALA A 258 -20.45 15.63 9.44
C ALA A 258 -21.69 14.87 8.97
N GLU A 259 -22.38 15.40 7.95
CA GLU A 259 -23.51 14.75 7.31
C GLU A 259 -23.08 13.64 6.34
N LYS A 260 -23.92 12.60 6.25
CA LYS A 260 -23.69 11.44 5.40
C LYS A 260 -24.83 11.30 4.39
N HIS A 261 -24.47 11.40 3.12
CA HIS A 261 -25.36 11.29 1.99
C HIS A 261 -25.09 10.03 1.16
N SER A 262 -26.02 9.69 0.28
CA SER A 262 -25.93 8.51 -0.59
C SER A 262 -25.16 8.80 -1.88
N SER A 263 -25.13 10.07 -2.30
CA SER A 263 -24.40 10.54 -3.46
C SER A 263 -23.48 11.71 -3.10
N PHE A 264 -22.38 11.85 -3.84
CA PHE A 264 -21.53 13.04 -3.75
C PHE A 264 -22.22 14.31 -4.27
N ASP A 265 -23.27 14.18 -5.09
CA ASP A 265 -23.99 15.31 -5.67
C ASP A 265 -24.84 16.08 -4.64
N GLU A 266 -25.09 15.47 -3.48
CA GLU A 266 -25.84 16.08 -2.38
C GLU A 266 -24.97 17.09 -1.58
N TYR A 267 -23.65 17.03 -1.72
CA TYR A 267 -22.73 17.94 -1.05
C TYR A 267 -22.52 19.23 -1.86
N SER A 268 -22.99 20.35 -1.31
CA SER A 268 -22.82 21.69 -1.89
C SER A 268 -21.75 22.54 -1.20
N VAL A 269 -21.35 22.17 0.03
CA VAL A 269 -20.34 22.87 0.83
C VAL A 269 -19.05 22.05 0.86
N LYS A 270 -17.91 22.75 0.93
CA LYS A 270 -16.59 22.10 1.04
C LYS A 270 -16.47 21.32 2.36
N PRO A 271 -15.86 20.13 2.39
CA PRO A 271 -15.66 19.39 3.63
C PRO A 271 -14.68 20.12 4.55
N ASP A 272 -15.02 20.18 5.83
CA ASP A 272 -14.32 20.93 6.88
C ASP A 272 -14.03 20.11 8.14
N LYS A 273 -14.85 19.09 8.45
CA LYS A 273 -14.59 18.13 9.52
C LYS A 273 -13.32 17.33 9.26
N LYS A 274 -12.46 17.21 10.28
CA LYS A 274 -11.17 16.51 10.17
C LYS A 274 -10.99 15.44 11.24
N ILE A 275 -10.23 14.41 10.89
CA ILE A 275 -9.77 13.38 11.82
C ILE A 275 -8.32 13.04 11.51
N ILE A 276 -7.53 12.80 12.54
CA ILE A 276 -6.14 12.37 12.41
C ILE A 276 -6.02 11.00 13.06
N ALA A 277 -5.55 10.03 12.29
CA ALA A 277 -5.17 8.72 12.78
C ALA A 277 -3.70 8.46 12.51
N ARG A 278 -3.14 7.47 13.20
CA ARG A 278 -1.81 6.95 12.89
C ARG A 278 -1.75 5.44 13.06
N CYS A 279 -0.97 4.80 12.20
CA CYS A 279 -0.45 3.46 12.42
C CYS A 279 1.01 3.57 12.88
N MET A 280 1.38 2.93 13.98
CA MET A 280 2.74 2.91 14.46
C MET A 280 3.24 1.47 14.54
N GLY A 281 4.55 1.30 14.41
CA GLY A 281 5.16 0.00 14.62
C GLY A 281 6.67 0.06 14.72
N PRO A 282 7.31 -1.12 14.88
CA PRO A 282 8.76 -1.27 14.85
C PRO A 282 9.29 -0.99 13.44
N ASP A 283 10.45 -1.51 13.05
CA ASP A 283 10.96 -1.27 11.71
C ASP A 283 9.95 -1.70 10.63
N ALA A 284 9.86 -0.93 9.54
CA ALA A 284 8.92 -1.17 8.46
C ALA A 284 9.28 -2.43 7.65
N GLY A 285 10.58 -2.66 7.44
CA GLY A 285 11.09 -3.62 6.47
C GLY A 285 10.98 -5.06 6.91
N TYR A 286 11.46 -5.41 8.11
CA TYR A 286 11.58 -6.79 8.57
C TYR A 286 10.54 -7.13 9.63
N ILE A 287 10.52 -6.46 10.78
CA ILE A 287 9.60 -6.81 11.87
C ILE A 287 8.16 -6.55 11.46
N THR A 288 7.84 -5.35 10.98
CA THR A 288 6.45 -5.01 10.62
C THR A 288 5.95 -5.78 9.41
N THR A 289 6.77 -5.93 8.36
CA THR A 289 6.37 -6.72 7.20
C THR A 289 6.14 -8.18 7.58
N SER A 290 6.99 -8.77 8.44
CA SER A 290 6.76 -10.13 8.97
C SER A 290 5.46 -10.22 9.76
N ALA A 291 5.18 -9.24 10.62
CA ALA A 291 3.93 -9.16 11.36
C ALA A 291 2.70 -9.07 10.45
N CYS A 292 2.77 -8.24 9.41
CA CYS A 292 1.71 -8.02 8.43
C CYS A 292 1.35 -9.31 7.67
N VAL A 293 2.36 -10.03 7.17
CA VAL A 293 2.11 -11.26 6.42
C VAL A 293 1.64 -12.40 7.34
N LEU A 294 2.16 -12.49 8.57
CA LEU A 294 1.67 -13.45 9.56
C LEU A 294 0.22 -13.17 9.95
N ALA A 295 -0.13 -11.91 10.22
CA ALA A 295 -1.49 -11.51 10.55
C ALA A 295 -2.45 -11.81 9.40
N SER A 296 -2.04 -11.60 8.15
CA SER A 296 -2.81 -11.93 6.95
C SER A 296 -3.05 -13.44 6.83
N ALA A 297 -2.00 -14.25 6.93
CA ALA A 297 -2.09 -15.71 6.88
C ALA A 297 -2.98 -16.27 8.02
N LEU A 298 -2.81 -15.77 9.24
CA LEU A 298 -3.63 -16.16 10.39
C LEU A 298 -5.08 -15.72 10.25
N SER A 299 -5.36 -14.62 9.55
CA SER A 299 -6.74 -14.18 9.27
C SER A 299 -7.42 -15.11 8.28
N LEU A 300 -6.71 -15.55 7.23
CA LEU A 300 -7.23 -16.57 6.32
C LEU A 300 -7.52 -17.91 7.02
N LEU A 301 -6.67 -18.33 7.97
CA LEU A 301 -6.85 -19.61 8.68
C LEU A 301 -7.95 -19.57 9.72
N ASN A 302 -8.02 -18.49 10.51
CA ASN A 302 -8.80 -18.48 11.75
C ASN A 302 -10.12 -17.72 11.64
N ASP A 303 -10.29 -16.89 10.62
CA ASP A 303 -11.47 -16.03 10.46
C ASP A 303 -12.23 -16.34 9.16
N ALA A 304 -12.25 -17.62 8.74
CA ALA A 304 -12.85 -18.05 7.47
C ALA A 304 -14.31 -17.62 7.29
N ASN A 305 -15.08 -17.50 8.38
CA ASN A 305 -16.47 -17.04 8.37
C ASN A 305 -16.64 -15.51 8.22
N LYS A 306 -15.54 -14.76 8.22
CA LYS A 306 -15.48 -13.30 8.10
C LYS A 306 -14.81 -12.85 6.78
N LEU A 307 -14.38 -13.80 5.96
CA LEU A 307 -13.79 -13.51 4.65
C LEU A 307 -14.90 -13.27 3.61
N PRO A 308 -14.63 -12.48 2.55
CA PRO A 308 -15.54 -12.39 1.40
C PRO A 308 -15.64 -13.73 0.66
N LEU A 309 -16.41 -13.77 -0.42
CA LEU A 309 -16.31 -14.86 -1.41
C LEU A 309 -14.85 -15.01 -1.89
N GLY A 310 -14.48 -16.20 -2.39
CA GLY A 310 -13.14 -16.40 -2.95
C GLY A 310 -12.84 -15.40 -4.07
N GLY A 311 -11.56 -15.07 -4.29
CA GLY A 311 -11.14 -14.10 -5.28
C GLY A 311 -9.72 -13.58 -5.06
N VAL A 312 -9.37 -12.54 -5.83
CA VAL A 312 -8.08 -11.85 -5.69
C VAL A 312 -8.31 -10.45 -5.12
N TYR A 313 -7.76 -10.18 -3.94
CA TYR A 313 -8.11 -9.01 -3.13
C TYR A 313 -6.89 -8.19 -2.72
N THR A 314 -7.19 -6.95 -2.31
CA THR A 314 -6.30 -6.14 -1.48
C THR A 314 -6.41 -6.58 -0.01
N PRO A 315 -5.44 -6.24 0.85
CA PRO A 315 -5.47 -6.62 2.26
C PRO A 315 -6.77 -6.21 2.95
N VAL A 316 -7.25 -4.98 2.75
CA VAL A 316 -8.44 -4.50 3.43
C VAL A 316 -9.72 -5.18 2.95
N VAL A 317 -9.84 -5.48 1.65
CA VAL A 317 -11.04 -6.15 1.11
C VAL A 317 -11.11 -7.59 1.62
N ALA A 318 -9.96 -8.25 1.76
CA ALA A 318 -9.89 -9.59 2.33
C ALA A 318 -10.14 -9.61 3.84
N PHE A 319 -9.63 -8.61 4.58
CA PHE A 319 -9.44 -8.73 6.03
C PHE A 319 -10.16 -7.69 6.89
N LYS A 320 -10.84 -6.68 6.34
CA LYS A 320 -11.44 -5.58 7.15
C LYS A 320 -12.41 -6.07 8.25
N ASP A 321 -13.11 -7.18 8.01
CA ASP A 321 -14.09 -7.75 8.94
C ASP A 321 -13.49 -8.84 9.85
N THR A 322 -12.21 -9.17 9.65
CA THR A 322 -11.44 -10.16 10.42
C THR A 322 -10.80 -9.54 11.66
N ASN A 323 -10.15 -10.36 12.49
CA ASN A 323 -9.40 -9.91 13.66
C ASN A 323 -7.98 -9.40 13.30
N ILE A 324 -7.73 -8.96 12.07
CA ILE A 324 -6.40 -8.57 11.59
C ILE A 324 -5.80 -7.42 12.40
N TYR A 325 -6.60 -6.43 12.83
CA TYR A 325 -6.15 -5.32 13.65
C TYR A 325 -5.61 -5.79 15.02
N ASP A 326 -6.32 -6.70 15.69
CA ASP A 326 -5.89 -7.27 16.98
C ASP A 326 -4.62 -8.12 16.83
N ARG A 327 -4.48 -8.83 15.70
CA ARG A 327 -3.25 -9.60 15.40
C ARG A 327 -2.06 -8.69 15.18
N LEU A 328 -2.23 -7.61 14.42
CA LEU A 328 -1.21 -6.61 14.19
C LEU A 328 -0.75 -5.97 15.51
N GLU A 329 -1.70 -5.64 16.40
CA GLU A 329 -1.39 -5.04 17.70
C GLU A 329 -0.54 -5.97 18.57
N LYS A 330 -0.80 -7.28 18.58
CA LYS A 330 0.04 -8.28 19.27
C LYS A 330 1.50 -8.30 18.78
N TYR A 331 1.74 -7.87 17.55
CA TYR A 331 3.08 -7.76 16.97
C TYR A 331 3.64 -6.32 17.02
N GLY A 332 3.00 -5.43 17.78
CA GLY A 332 3.44 -4.04 17.97
C GLY A 332 3.05 -3.09 16.84
N VAL A 333 2.15 -3.49 15.94
CA VAL A 333 1.62 -2.64 14.86
C VAL A 333 0.23 -2.16 15.25
N ARG A 334 0.09 -0.90 15.64
CA ARG A 334 -1.14 -0.37 16.26
C ARG A 334 -1.71 0.81 15.47
N PHE A 335 -3.04 0.83 15.34
CA PHE A 335 -3.81 1.93 14.80
C PHE A 335 -4.50 2.70 15.92
N GLU A 336 -4.47 4.03 15.88
CA GLU A 336 -5.17 4.87 16.86
C GLU A 336 -5.60 6.21 16.27
N ILE A 337 -6.64 6.80 16.86
CA ILE A 337 -7.04 8.18 16.61
C ILE A 337 -6.19 9.09 17.49
N VAL A 338 -5.61 10.12 16.87
CA VAL A 338 -4.79 11.12 17.53
C VAL A 338 -5.64 12.32 17.91
N GLU A 339 -6.49 12.77 17.00
CA GLU A 339 -7.31 13.99 17.15
C GLU A 339 -8.54 13.91 16.26
N GLU A 340 -9.69 14.38 16.75
CA GLU A 340 -10.89 14.66 15.94
C GLU A 340 -11.19 16.16 16.09
N LEU A 341 -11.16 16.88 14.98
CA LEU A 341 -11.42 18.32 14.94
C LEU A 341 -12.82 18.52 14.36
N HIS A 342 -13.70 19.07 15.19
CA HIS A 342 -15.07 19.41 14.84
C HIS A 342 -15.18 20.73 14.10
#